data_AF-A0A178LLE2-F1
#
_entry.id   AF-A0A178LLE2-F1
#
_cell.length_a   1.000
_cell.length_b   1.000
_cell.length_c   1.000
_cell.angle_alpha   90.00
_cell.angle_beta   90.00
_cell.angle_gamma   90.00
#
_symmetry.space_group_name_H-M   'P 1'
#
loop_
_entity.id
_entity.type
_entity.pdbx_description
1 polymer ?
#
loop_
_entity_poly.entity_id
_entity_poly.type
_entity_poly.pdbx_seq_one_letter_code
_entity_poly.pdbx_strand_id
1 'polypeptide(L)'
;MPIHSQYEPFAEIIRLALAERRASRENLERHPEHKVPRYAVRMCEQLTRAIHSAGNHSVTLAEVVRLETSCTGADYHCKLALRASRLAHSAAA
;
A
#
# COMPACT_ATOMS: atom_id res chain seq x y z
N MET A 1 14.37 15.72 7.99
CA MET A 1 14.91 14.35 7.88
C MET A 1 14.00 13.57 6.95
N PRO A 2 14.39 13.27 5.70
CA PRO A 2 13.53 12.47 4.84
C PRO A 2 13.58 11.01 5.33
N ILE A 3 12.49 10.53 5.91
CA ILE A 3 12.23 9.14 6.36
C ILE A 3 12.17 8.15 5.15
N HIS A 4 12.55 8.61 3.95
CA HIS A 4 12.17 8.00 2.68
C HIS A 4 12.90 6.68 2.35
N SER A 5 14.16 6.51 2.74
CA SER A 5 14.97 5.37 2.25
C SER A 5 14.80 4.04 3.00
N GLN A 6 14.19 4.01 4.19
CA GLN A 6 14.19 2.78 5.01
C GLN A 6 13.12 1.75 4.61
N TYR A 7 12.13 2.13 3.80
CA TYR A 7 11.03 1.25 3.38
C TYR A 7 10.80 1.29 1.87
N GLU A 8 11.82 1.64 1.08
CA GLU A 8 11.75 1.49 -0.38
C GLU A 8 11.69 -0.01 -0.75
N PRO A 9 10.93 -0.39 -1.79
CA PRO A 9 10.17 0.47 -2.71
C PRO A 9 8.75 0.86 -2.22
N PHE A 10 8.30 0.36 -1.07
CA PHE A 10 6.92 0.54 -0.59
C PHE A 10 6.55 2.01 -0.31
N ALA A 11 7.46 2.77 0.29
CA ALA A 11 7.24 4.19 0.60
C ALA A 11 7.03 5.04 -0.68
N GLU A 12 7.76 4.72 -1.74
CA GLU A 12 7.62 5.40 -3.04
C GLU A 12 6.26 5.12 -3.68
N ILE A 13 5.84 3.85 -3.72
CA ILE A 13 4.54 3.43 -4.26
C ILE A 13 3.39 4.18 -3.59
N ILE A 14 3.43 4.27 -2.26
CA ILE A 14 2.41 4.96 -1.47
C ILE A 14 2.40 6.45 -1.85
N ARG A 15 3.57 7.10 -1.88
CA ARG A 15 3.70 8.52 -2.22
C ARG A 15 3.17 8.83 -3.62
N LEU A 16 3.51 8.02 -4.62
CA LEU A 16 3.04 8.18 -6.00
C LEU A 16 1.52 8.04 -6.07
N ALA A 17 0.96 6.98 -5.50
CA ALA A 17 -0.48 6.76 -5.49
C ALA A 17 -1.26 7.92 -4.83
N LEU A 18 -0.70 8.55 -3.80
CA LEU A 18 -1.32 9.68 -3.11
C LEU A 18 -1.17 11.01 -3.84
N ALA A 19 -0.11 11.17 -4.62
CA ALA A 19 0.00 12.30 -5.55
C ALA A 19 -1.03 12.15 -6.68
N GLU A 20 -1.17 10.93 -7.21
CA GLU A 20 -2.09 10.60 -8.31
C GLU A 20 -3.56 10.55 -7.87
N ARG A 21 -3.88 10.40 -6.57
CA ARG A 21 -5.28 10.36 -6.10
C ARG A 21 -6.09 11.61 -6.47
N ARG A 22 -5.41 12.75 -6.65
CA ARG A 22 -6.03 14.03 -7.06
C ARG A 22 -6.07 14.21 -8.58
N ALA A 23 -5.44 13.32 -9.36
CA ALA A 23 -5.39 13.42 -10.82
C ALA A 23 -6.76 13.19 -11.47
N SER A 24 -7.60 12.33 -10.88
CA SER A 24 -8.93 12.01 -11.43
C SER A 24 -9.98 11.89 -10.31
N ARG A 25 -11.21 12.36 -10.56
CA ARG A 25 -12.32 12.23 -9.60
C ARG A 25 -12.71 10.77 -9.37
N GLU A 26 -12.59 9.93 -10.40
CA GLU A 26 -12.83 8.47 -10.34
C GLU A 26 -11.92 7.74 -9.34
N ASN A 27 -10.74 8.29 -9.05
CA ASN A 27 -9.81 7.71 -8.08
C ASN A 27 -10.39 7.73 -6.66
N LEU A 28 -11.25 8.70 -6.35
CA LEU A 28 -11.93 8.85 -5.07
C LEU A 28 -13.23 8.04 -4.99
N GLU A 29 -13.72 7.50 -6.11
CA GLU A 29 -14.90 6.64 -6.10
C GLU A 29 -14.60 5.32 -5.40
N ARG A 30 -15.60 4.78 -4.71
CA ARG A 30 -15.47 3.50 -4.02
C ARG A 30 -15.43 2.38 -5.05
N HIS A 31 -14.46 1.49 -4.89
CA HIS A 31 -14.40 0.25 -5.63
C HIS A 31 -15.63 -0.62 -5.28
N PRO A 32 -16.33 -1.20 -6.27
CA PRO A 32 -17.55 -1.97 -6.03
C PRO A 32 -17.32 -3.19 -5.13
N GLU A 33 -16.16 -3.84 -5.26
CA GLU A 33 -15.83 -5.06 -4.49
C GLU A 33 -15.21 -4.79 -3.11
N HIS A 34 -14.22 -3.90 -3.03
CA HIS A 34 -13.46 -3.67 -1.81
C HIS A 34 -13.99 -2.53 -0.93
N LYS A 35 -14.97 -1.74 -1.42
CA LYS A 35 -15.58 -0.59 -0.74
C LYS A 35 -14.61 0.52 -0.30
N VAL A 36 -13.33 0.45 -0.72
CA VAL A 36 -12.30 1.48 -0.56
C VAL A 36 -12.15 2.31 -1.83
N PRO A 37 -11.55 3.51 -1.79
CA PRO A 37 -11.30 4.30 -3.00
C PRO A 37 -10.51 3.53 -4.06
N ARG A 38 -10.81 3.74 -5.35
CA ARG A 38 -10.11 3.09 -6.48
C ARG A 38 -8.60 3.32 -6.46
N TYR A 39 -8.15 4.50 -6.04
CA TYR A 39 -6.71 4.77 -5.88
C TYR A 39 -6.06 3.86 -4.83
N ALA A 40 -6.79 3.55 -3.75
CA ALA A 40 -6.29 2.69 -2.69
C ALA A 40 -6.17 1.24 -3.17
N VAL A 41 -7.11 0.76 -4.00
CA VAL A 41 -7.00 -0.56 -4.64
C VAL A 41 -5.76 -0.64 -5.52
N ARG A 42 -5.57 0.32 -6.45
CA ARG A 42 -4.39 0.36 -7.33
C ARG A 42 -3.08 0.42 -6.55
N MET A 43 -3.04 1.22 -5.48
CA MET A 43 -1.90 1.29 -4.57
C MET A 43 -1.65 -0.07 -3.89
N CYS A 44 -2.69 -0.74 -3.40
CA CYS A 44 -2.57 -2.06 -2.79
C CYS A 44 -2.12 -3.13 -3.79
N GLU A 45 -2.53 -3.04 -5.06
CA GLU A 45 -2.04 -3.93 -6.12
C GLU A 45 -0.54 -3.74 -6.37
N GLN A 46 -0.08 -2.48 -6.47
CA GLN A 46 1.35 -2.17 -6.62
C GLN A 46 2.17 -2.66 -5.40
N LEU A 47 1.65 -2.43 -4.19
CA LEU A 47 2.27 -2.93 -2.95
C LEU A 47 2.33 -4.47 -2.94
N THR A 48 1.25 -5.15 -3.33
CA THR A 48 1.19 -6.61 -3.41
C THR A 48 2.26 -7.14 -4.37
N ARG A 49 2.40 -6.54 -5.56
CA ARG A 49 3.45 -6.90 -6.52
C ARG A 49 4.85 -6.69 -5.96
N ALA A 50 5.10 -5.59 -5.26
CA ALA A 50 6.38 -5.35 -4.61
C ALA A 50 6.68 -6.37 -3.49
N ILE A 51 5.67 -6.74 -2.70
CA ILE A 51 5.76 -7.77 -1.65
C ILE A 51 6.06 -9.14 -2.26
N HIS A 52 5.40 -9.48 -3.37
CA HIS A 52 5.65 -10.71 -4.13
C HIS A 52 7.07 -10.72 -4.68
N SER A 53 7.54 -9.61 -5.25
CA SER A 53 8.91 -9.48 -5.75
C SER A 53 9.97 -9.58 -4.65
N ALA A 54 9.60 -9.29 -3.39
CA ALA A 54 10.46 -9.45 -2.24
C ALA A 54 10.47 -10.88 -1.66
N GLY A 55 9.66 -11.80 -2.22
CA GLY A 55 9.65 -13.22 -1.88
C GLY A 55 8.39 -13.72 -1.17
N ASN A 56 7.48 -12.83 -0.74
CA ASN A 56 6.23 -13.26 -0.12
C ASN A 56 5.08 -13.32 -1.14
N HIS A 57 4.95 -14.45 -1.83
CA HIS A 57 3.88 -14.68 -2.81
C HIS A 57 2.52 -15.06 -2.18
N SER A 58 2.49 -15.38 -0.89
CA SER A 58 1.28 -15.80 -0.17
C SER A 58 0.35 -14.64 0.17
N VAL A 59 0.84 -13.41 0.09
CA VAL A 59 0.06 -12.20 0.39
C VAL A 59 -0.99 -11.97 -0.69
N THR A 60 -2.23 -11.80 -0.26
CA THR A 60 -3.34 -11.47 -1.16
C THR A 60 -3.62 -9.98 -1.18
N LEU A 61 -4.18 -9.48 -2.29
CA LEU A 61 -4.63 -8.09 -2.38
C LEU A 61 -5.62 -7.72 -1.26
N ALA A 62 -6.51 -8.64 -0.89
CA ALA A 62 -7.48 -8.43 0.18
C ALA A 62 -6.80 -8.22 1.54
N GLU A 63 -5.69 -8.91 1.83
CA GLU A 63 -4.91 -8.70 3.04
C GLU A 63 -4.26 -7.32 3.06
N VAL A 64 -3.67 -6.90 1.93
CA VAL A 64 -3.05 -5.57 1.79
C VAL A 64 -4.09 -4.46 1.91
N VAL A 65 -5.27 -4.63 1.31
CA VAL A 65 -6.39 -3.68 1.45
C VAL A 65 -6.86 -3.60 2.90
N ARG A 66 -7.05 -4.74 3.59
CA ARG A 66 -7.41 -4.73 5.02
C ARG A 66 -6.35 -4.01 5.86
N LEU A 67 -5.07 -4.25 5.56
CA LEU A 67 -3.95 -3.61 6.23
C LEU A 67 -3.95 -2.09 5.98
N GLU A 68 -4.23 -1.65 4.76
CA GLU A 68 -4.41 -0.24 4.40
C GLU A 68 -5.53 0.40 5.22
N THR A 69 -6.71 -0.23 5.29
CA THR A 69 -7.84 0.31 6.06
C THR A 69 -7.58 0.40 7.57
N SER A 70 -6.67 -0.44 8.10
CA SER A 70 -6.26 -0.42 9.50
C SER A 70 -5.25 0.69 9.81
N CYS A 71 -4.61 1.24 8.78
CA CYS A 71 -3.70 2.37 8.90
C CYS A 71 -4.52 3.66 8.77
N THR A 72 -4.58 4.47 9.83
CA THR A 72 -5.22 5.79 9.81
C THR A 72 -4.39 6.80 10.61
N GLY A 73 -4.66 8.09 10.41
CA GLY A 73 -4.00 9.20 11.11
C GLY A 73 -2.88 9.88 10.31
N ALA A 74 -2.18 10.83 10.95
CA ALA A 74 -1.13 11.64 10.32
C ALA A 74 0.06 10.79 9.83
N ASP A 75 0.38 9.71 10.53
CA ASP A 75 1.48 8.79 10.18
C ASP A 75 1.06 7.64 9.25
N TYR A 76 -0.08 7.78 8.57
CA TYR A 76 -0.62 6.74 7.68
C TYR A 76 0.43 6.21 6.70
N HIS A 77 1.19 7.08 6.04
CA HIS A 77 2.22 6.69 5.06
C HIS A 77 3.33 5.83 5.68
N CYS A 78 3.85 6.26 6.84
CA CYS A 78 4.92 5.56 7.52
C CYS A 78 4.45 4.21 8.07
N LYS A 79 3.25 4.15 8.64
CA LYS A 79 2.67 2.90 9.17
C LYS A 79 2.44 1.89 8.06
N LEU A 80 1.90 2.34 6.92
CA LEU A 80 1.63 1.47 5.79
C LEU A 80 2.93 0.92 5.19
N ALA A 81 3.94 1.78 4.98
CA ALA A 81 5.23 1.35 4.45
C ALA A 81 5.95 0.34 5.37
N LEU A 82 5.98 0.62 6.68
CA LEU A 82 6.55 -0.29 7.67
C LEU A 82 5.83 -1.65 7.68
N ARG A 83 4.49 -1.64 7.67
CA ARG A 83 3.70 -2.88 7.70
C ARG A 83 3.81 -3.67 6.40
N ALA A 84 3.84 -3.01 5.24
CA ALA A 84 4.09 -3.65 3.95
C ALA A 84 5.49 -4.30 3.90
N SER A 85 6.51 -3.59 4.39
CA SER A 85 7.85 -4.14 4.53
C SER A 85 7.89 -5.36 5.48
N ARG A 86 7.23 -5.28 6.64
CA ARG A 86 7.09 -6.45 7.52
C ARG A 86 6.42 -7.62 6.81
N LEU A 87 5.32 -7.38 6.08
CA LEU A 87 4.63 -8.41 5.34
C LEU A 87 5.55 -9.08 4.31
N ALA A 88 6.34 -8.31 3.57
CA ALA A 88 7.33 -8.83 2.64
C ALA A 88 8.37 -9.74 3.32
N HIS A 89 8.86 -9.36 4.50
CA HIS A 89 9.90 -10.12 5.21
C HIS A 89 9.33 -11.24 6.11
N SER A 90 8.03 -11.24 6.45
CA SER A 90 7.43 -12.22 7.36
C SER A 90 7.19 -13.60 6.73
N ALA A 91 7.23 -13.76 5.41
CA ALA A 91 7.21 -15.09 4.79
C ALA A 91 8.60 -15.70 4.56
N ALA A 92 9.67 -14.97 4.88
CA ALA A 92 11.03 -15.49 4.84
C ALA A 92 11.43 -16.23 6.15
N ALA A 93 10.47 -16.53 7.03
CA ALA A 93 10.67 -17.22 8.31
C ALA A 93 10.08 -18.63 8.28
#